data_AF-A0A3S4QA88-F1
#
_entry.id   AF-A0A3S4QA88-F1
#
_cell.length_a   1.000
_cell.length_b   1.000
_cell.length_c   1.000
_cell.angle_alpha   90.00
_cell.angle_beta   90.00
_cell.angle_gamma   90.00
#
_symmetry.space_group_name_H-M   'P 1'
#
loop_
_entity.id
_entity.type
_entity.pdbx_description
1 polymer ?
#
loop_
_entity_poly.entity_id
_entity_poly.type
_entity_poly.pdbx_seq_one_letter_code
_entity_poly.pdbx_strand_id
1 'polypeptide(L)'
;MITEICMKNVASFKQATLNTDKRINLIYGLNGVGKSTISNYFYDVNQPCFSNCSHSSTSQDPILVYNQKFIHDNFFVQDSLKGIFSLSKKNKEAESKIIQASNNKNQLQQALDEKVNEQKLLQKSFQDQKTQAIDTVWQIKTQYSGGDRVFEYCLEGMMSKKEKLFEHILKVNKPQNEPQRNLEEIKKEVESFKDNTSVEIPNIPLLQFDKKNIESDIIFNTAIMGNSDSEVAGLIERLGNADWIK
;
A
#
# COMPACT_ATOMS: atom_id res chain seq x y z
N MET A 1 -21.15 12.76 69.82
CA MET A 1 -22.49 13.29 69.51
C MET A 1 -22.31 14.64 68.85
N ILE A 2 -23.00 14.90 67.73
CA ILE A 2 -22.85 16.15 66.99
C ILE A 2 -23.44 17.29 67.82
N THR A 3 -22.64 18.34 68.06
CA THR A 3 -23.01 19.50 68.88
C THR A 3 -23.24 20.76 68.06
N GLU A 4 -22.55 20.88 66.92
CA GLU A 4 -22.65 22.05 66.04
C GLU A 4 -22.56 21.61 64.57
N ILE A 5 -23.35 22.26 63.72
CA ILE A 5 -23.33 22.11 62.26
C ILE A 5 -23.28 23.50 61.65
N CYS A 6 -22.23 23.78 60.87
CA CYS A 6 -22.03 25.04 60.16
C CYS A 6 -22.10 24.81 58.66
N MET A 7 -23.08 25.44 58.01
CA MET A 7 -23.28 25.40 56.56
C MET A 7 -23.01 26.79 55.97
N LYS A 8 -22.06 26.90 55.04
CA LYS A 8 -21.67 28.17 54.44
C LYS A 8 -21.44 28.05 52.94
N ASN A 9 -21.96 29.01 52.18
CA ASN A 9 -21.82 29.11 50.73
C ASN A 9 -22.16 27.81 49.98
N VAL A 10 -23.23 27.11 50.38
CA VAL A 10 -23.65 25.86 49.73
C VAL A 10 -25.17 25.81 49.52
N ALA A 11 -25.59 25.60 48.27
CA ALA A 11 -26.99 25.58 47.86
C ALA A 11 -27.77 26.81 48.42
N SER A 12 -28.79 26.58 49.24
CA SER A 12 -29.61 27.64 49.86
C SER A 12 -28.98 28.28 51.10
N PHE A 13 -27.83 27.79 51.58
CA PHE A 13 -27.15 28.29 52.77
C PHE A 13 -26.10 29.34 52.41
N LYS A 14 -26.40 30.62 52.70
CA LYS A 14 -25.39 31.70 52.71
C LYS A 14 -24.44 31.51 53.89
N GLN A 15 -24.99 31.51 55.10
CA GLN A 15 -24.32 31.16 56.35
C GLN A 15 -25.38 30.74 57.37
N ALA A 16 -25.24 29.56 57.97
CA ALA A 16 -26.12 29.07 59.02
C ALA A 16 -25.37 28.15 59.98
N THR A 17 -25.62 28.32 61.28
CA THR A 17 -25.09 27.46 62.33
C THR A 17 -26.23 26.87 63.13
N LEU A 18 -26.23 25.55 63.31
CA LEU A 18 -27.18 24.82 64.15
C LEU A 18 -26.43 24.25 65.35
N ASN A 19 -26.76 24.71 66.54
CA ASN A 19 -26.25 24.19 67.80
C ASN A 19 -27.29 23.28 68.45
N THR A 20 -26.85 22.12 68.94
CA THR A 20 -27.73 21.17 69.63
C THR A 20 -27.02 20.40 70.72
N ASP A 21 -27.73 20.19 71.82
CA ASP A 21 -27.38 19.30 72.93
C ASP A 21 -28.32 18.09 73.02
N LYS A 22 -29.24 17.94 72.05
CA LYS A 22 -30.31 16.91 72.07
C LYS A 22 -29.92 15.67 71.30
N ARG A 23 -30.24 14.51 71.87
CA ARG A 23 -30.01 13.19 71.25
C ARG A 23 -30.80 13.00 69.96
N ILE A 24 -32.01 13.58 69.89
CA ILE A 24 -32.89 13.55 68.71
C ILE A 24 -33.10 14.99 68.25
N ASN A 25 -32.85 15.23 66.96
CA ASN A 25 -33.02 16.52 66.31
C ASN A 25 -33.95 16.37 65.11
N LEU A 26 -35.04 17.14 65.07
CA LEU A 26 -35.99 17.14 63.96
C LEU A 26 -35.86 18.45 63.18
N ILE A 27 -35.38 18.36 61.93
CA ILE A 27 -35.24 19.50 61.02
C ILE A 27 -36.33 19.40 59.95
N TYR A 28 -37.26 20.35 59.94
CA TYR A 28 -38.38 20.41 59.00
C TYR A 28 -38.49 21.79 58.34
N GLY A 29 -39.27 21.87 57.26
CA GLY A 29 -39.45 23.10 56.49
C GLY A 29 -39.98 22.83 55.08
N LEU A 30 -40.24 23.89 54.31
CA LEU A 30 -40.76 23.79 52.94
C LEU A 30 -39.78 23.10 51.98
N ASN A 31 -40.25 22.70 50.80
CA ASN A 31 -39.39 22.15 49.75
C ASN A 31 -38.40 23.22 49.26
N GLY A 32 -37.15 22.83 48.98
CA GLY A 32 -36.10 23.74 48.51
C GLY A 32 -35.32 24.51 49.59
N VAL A 33 -35.69 24.42 50.87
CA VAL A 33 -35.01 25.15 51.97
C VAL A 33 -33.66 24.54 52.42
N GLY A 34 -33.16 23.50 51.73
CA GLY A 34 -31.84 22.93 52.00
C GLY A 34 -31.80 21.74 52.97
N LYS A 35 -32.94 21.15 53.36
CA LYS A 35 -32.99 19.95 54.24
C LYS A 35 -32.11 18.80 53.72
N SER A 36 -32.24 18.48 52.43
CA SER A 36 -31.44 17.42 51.79
C SER A 36 -29.97 17.81 51.65
N THR A 37 -29.64 19.10 51.66
CA THR A 37 -28.24 19.57 51.60
C THR A 37 -27.51 19.22 52.90
N ILE A 38 -28.16 19.36 54.06
CA ILE A 38 -27.59 18.96 55.35
C ILE A 38 -27.35 17.44 55.37
N SER A 39 -28.30 16.62 54.90
CA SER A 39 -28.07 15.16 54.87
C SER A 39 -26.98 14.77 53.87
N ASN A 40 -26.90 15.45 52.72
CA ASN A 40 -25.86 15.22 51.72
C ASN A 40 -24.46 15.61 52.20
N TYR A 41 -24.33 16.64 53.04
CA TYR A 41 -23.07 17.01 53.67
C TYR A 41 -22.51 15.86 54.51
N PHE A 42 -23.33 15.27 55.39
CA PHE A 42 -22.88 14.14 56.21
C PHE A 42 -22.64 12.86 55.40
N TYR A 43 -23.27 12.72 54.23
CA TYR A 43 -23.06 11.56 53.36
C TYR A 43 -21.65 11.56 52.76
N ASP A 44 -21.14 12.73 52.36
CA ASP A 44 -19.81 12.90 51.79
C ASP A 44 -19.26 14.30 52.15
N VAL A 45 -18.62 14.37 53.32
CA VAL A 45 -18.10 15.62 53.90
C VAL A 45 -16.97 16.22 53.04
N ASN A 46 -16.30 15.39 52.24
CA ASN A 46 -15.13 15.79 51.46
C ASN A 46 -15.48 16.35 50.07
N GLN A 47 -16.76 16.49 49.71
CA GLN A 47 -17.09 17.07 48.41
C GLN A 47 -16.64 18.53 48.33
N PRO A 48 -16.10 18.98 47.18
CA PRO A 48 -15.60 20.35 47.01
C PRO A 48 -16.62 21.44 47.36
N CYS A 49 -17.91 21.17 47.14
CA CYS A 49 -19.01 22.09 47.45
C CYS A 49 -19.24 22.31 48.95
N PHE A 50 -18.70 21.44 49.82
CA PHE A 50 -18.80 21.53 51.27
C PHE A 50 -17.53 22.03 51.94
N SER A 51 -16.55 22.51 51.16
CA SER A 51 -15.26 23.03 51.66
C SER A 51 -15.37 24.09 52.75
N ASN A 52 -16.46 24.88 52.76
CA ASN A 52 -16.71 25.92 53.76
C ASN A 52 -17.65 25.46 54.89
N CYS A 53 -18.03 24.18 54.93
CA CYS A 53 -18.95 23.63 55.93
C CYS A 53 -18.17 22.82 56.97
N SER A 54 -18.61 22.86 58.22
CA SER A 54 -17.97 22.14 59.33
C SER A 54 -19.00 21.58 60.31
N HIS A 55 -18.58 20.61 61.11
CA HIS A 55 -19.38 20.12 62.23
C HIS A 55 -18.47 19.82 63.42
N SER A 56 -19.02 19.95 64.62
CA SER A 56 -18.36 19.60 65.87
C SER A 56 -19.06 18.38 66.47
N SER A 57 -18.29 17.40 66.94
CA SER A 57 -18.83 16.21 67.62
C SER A 57 -18.02 15.91 68.87
N THR A 58 -18.71 15.50 69.93
CA THR A 58 -18.12 15.01 71.19
C THR A 58 -17.64 13.56 71.12
N SER A 59 -17.94 12.85 70.03
CA SER A 59 -17.49 11.46 69.82
C SER A 59 -16.97 11.26 68.40
N GLN A 60 -16.00 10.35 68.24
CA GLN A 60 -15.42 9.97 66.95
C GLN A 60 -16.17 8.83 66.26
N ASP A 61 -17.45 8.62 66.61
CA ASP A 61 -18.25 7.54 66.04
C ASP A 61 -18.47 7.78 64.53
N PRO A 62 -18.52 6.71 63.71
CA PRO A 62 -18.82 6.83 62.30
C PRO A 62 -20.25 7.37 62.10
N ILE A 63 -20.38 8.39 61.25
CA ILE A 63 -21.68 8.98 60.90
C ILE A 63 -22.34 8.12 59.83
N LEU A 64 -23.50 7.54 60.15
CA LEU A 64 -24.30 6.77 59.21
C LEU A 64 -25.43 7.64 58.65
N VAL A 65 -25.49 7.77 57.33
CA VAL A 65 -26.48 8.60 56.64
C VAL A 65 -27.36 7.77 55.74
N TYR A 66 -28.66 7.80 56.00
CA TYR A 66 -29.68 7.22 55.16
C TYR A 66 -30.46 8.33 54.43
N ASN A 67 -30.16 8.53 53.15
CA ASN A 67 -30.81 9.52 52.30
C ASN A 67 -30.98 9.01 50.85
N GLN A 68 -31.52 9.86 49.96
CA GLN A 68 -31.72 9.48 48.55
C GLN A 68 -30.41 9.13 47.82
N LYS A 69 -29.28 9.79 48.13
CA LYS A 69 -27.97 9.44 47.56
C LYS A 69 -27.53 8.05 47.99
N PHE A 70 -27.66 7.72 49.27
CA PHE A 70 -27.39 6.38 49.79
C PHE A 70 -28.18 5.31 49.03
N ILE A 71 -29.49 5.57 48.80
CA ILE A 71 -30.34 4.66 48.06
C ILE A 71 -29.82 4.50 46.61
N HIS A 72 -29.60 5.61 45.91
CA HIS A 72 -29.13 5.59 44.51
C HIS A 72 -27.77 4.87 44.34
N ASP A 73 -26.87 5.03 45.29
CA ASP A 73 -25.49 4.52 45.18
C ASP A 73 -25.38 3.06 45.59
N ASN A 74 -26.26 2.57 46.48
CA ASN A 74 -26.19 1.21 47.01
C ASN A 74 -27.26 0.27 46.45
N PHE A 75 -28.39 0.81 45.98
CA PHE A 75 -29.47 0.03 45.40
C PHE A 75 -29.43 0.17 43.90
N PHE A 76 -29.12 -0.94 43.23
CA PHE A 76 -29.18 -1.05 41.79
C PHE A 76 -30.41 -1.84 41.38
N VAL A 77 -31.18 -1.30 40.44
CA VAL A 77 -32.26 -1.99 39.75
C VAL A 77 -31.72 -2.32 38.35
N GLN A 78 -31.54 -3.61 38.07
CA GLN A 78 -31.30 -4.04 36.70
C GLN A 78 -32.56 -3.78 35.87
N ASP A 79 -32.42 -3.11 34.72
CA ASP A 79 -33.55 -2.87 33.80
C ASP A 79 -34.23 -4.16 33.33
N SER A 80 -33.54 -5.30 33.39
CA SER A 80 -34.04 -6.62 33.01
C SER A 80 -35.02 -7.24 34.02
N LEU A 81 -34.97 -6.85 35.31
CA LEU A 81 -35.75 -7.50 36.37
C LEU A 81 -36.34 -6.46 37.34
N LYS A 82 -37.54 -5.96 37.00
CA LYS A 82 -38.30 -5.05 37.87
C LYS A 82 -38.63 -5.72 39.20
N GLY A 83 -38.19 -5.13 40.31
CA GLY A 83 -38.50 -5.57 41.67
C GLY A 83 -37.38 -6.35 42.38
N ILE A 84 -36.26 -6.63 41.70
CA ILE A 84 -35.06 -7.21 42.33
C ILE A 84 -34.06 -6.08 42.60
N PHE A 85 -33.75 -5.86 43.88
CA PHE A 85 -32.77 -4.86 44.31
C PHE A 85 -31.47 -5.57 44.68
N SER A 86 -30.41 -5.29 43.93
CA SER A 86 -29.08 -5.79 44.26
C SER A 86 -28.37 -4.78 45.17
N LEU A 87 -27.96 -5.24 46.35
CA LEU A 87 -27.23 -4.44 47.34
C LEU A 87 -25.72 -4.56 47.06
N SER A 88 -25.17 -3.68 46.22
CA SER A 88 -23.76 -3.25 46.28
C SER A 88 -23.39 -2.32 45.12
N LYS A 89 -22.66 -1.25 45.45
CA LYS A 89 -22.05 -0.34 44.47
C LYS A 89 -21.09 -1.06 43.51
N LYS A 90 -20.35 -2.05 44.02
CA LYS A 90 -19.39 -2.85 43.23
C LYS A 90 -20.05 -3.65 42.10
N ASN A 91 -21.24 -4.22 42.34
CA ASN A 91 -21.93 -5.00 41.32
C ASN A 91 -22.45 -4.11 40.18
N LYS A 92 -22.96 -2.92 40.51
CA LYS A 92 -23.42 -1.93 39.51
C LYS A 92 -22.30 -1.51 38.55
N GLU A 93 -21.12 -1.18 39.09
CA GLU A 93 -19.98 -0.77 38.28
C GLU A 93 -19.46 -1.91 37.39
N ALA A 94 -19.41 -3.13 37.92
CA ALA A 94 -18.97 -4.30 37.17
C ALA A 94 -19.93 -4.63 36.00
N GLU A 95 -21.24 -4.66 36.27
CA GLU A 95 -22.25 -4.93 35.24
C GLU A 95 -22.28 -3.85 34.16
N SER A 96 -22.19 -2.57 34.55
CA SER A 96 -22.14 -1.46 33.59
C SER A 96 -20.93 -1.58 32.65
N LYS A 97 -19.76 -1.92 33.19
CA LYS A 97 -18.55 -2.16 32.37
C LYS A 97 -18.72 -3.35 31.43
N ILE A 98 -19.35 -4.43 31.87
CA ILE A 98 -19.64 -5.60 31.02
C ILE A 98 -20.57 -5.22 29.87
N ILE A 99 -21.65 -4.48 30.15
CA ILE A 99 -22.60 -4.02 29.13
C ILE A 99 -21.89 -3.14 28.11
N GLN A 100 -21.10 -2.16 28.56
CA GLN A 100 -20.34 -1.28 27.67
C GLN A 100 -19.33 -2.05 26.82
N ALA A 101 -18.57 -2.97 27.42
CA ALA A 101 -17.61 -3.79 26.69
C ALA A 101 -18.29 -4.71 25.67
N SER A 102 -19.44 -5.29 26.01
CA SER A 102 -20.24 -6.12 25.10
C SER A 102 -20.76 -5.33 23.90
N ASN A 103 -21.30 -4.13 24.15
CA ASN A 103 -21.77 -3.24 23.09
C ASN A 103 -20.63 -2.81 22.16
N ASN A 104 -19.49 -2.43 22.71
CA ASN A 104 -18.31 -2.06 21.92
C ASN A 104 -17.80 -3.24 21.08
N LYS A 105 -17.77 -4.45 21.63
CA LYS A 105 -17.40 -5.67 20.90
C LYS A 105 -18.34 -5.90 19.71
N ASN A 106 -19.65 -5.76 19.91
CA ASN A 106 -20.63 -5.97 18.84
C ASN A 106 -20.48 -4.92 17.72
N GLN A 107 -20.24 -3.65 18.06
CA GLN A 107 -19.99 -2.60 17.07
C GLN A 107 -18.71 -2.86 16.27
N LEU A 108 -17.63 -3.26 16.93
CA LEU A 108 -16.37 -3.60 16.26
C LEU A 108 -16.52 -4.82 15.35
N GLN A 109 -17.29 -5.82 15.78
CA GLN A 109 -17.57 -7.00 14.96
C GLN A 109 -18.35 -6.63 13.68
N GLN A 110 -19.38 -5.79 13.80
CA GLN A 110 -20.14 -5.30 12.65
C GLN A 110 -19.25 -4.53 11.66
N ALA A 111 -18.42 -3.61 12.16
CA ALA A 111 -17.49 -2.86 11.32
C ALA A 111 -16.46 -3.77 10.62
N LEU A 112 -15.99 -4.82 11.30
CA LEU A 112 -15.10 -5.82 10.72
C LEU A 112 -15.78 -6.59 9.59
N ASP A 113 -17.00 -7.06 9.82
CA ASP A 113 -17.77 -7.83 8.84
C ASP A 113 -18.07 -6.99 7.59
N GLU A 114 -18.39 -5.71 7.75
CA GLU A 114 -18.55 -4.75 6.66
C GLU A 114 -17.27 -4.61 5.82
N LYS A 115 -16.12 -4.41 6.48
CA LYS A 115 -14.83 -4.24 5.79
C LYS A 115 -14.38 -5.51 5.07
N VAL A 116 -14.65 -6.69 5.64
CA VAL A 116 -14.37 -7.97 4.99
C VAL A 116 -15.24 -8.15 3.74
N ASN A 117 -16.52 -7.76 3.80
CA ASN A 117 -17.40 -7.83 2.64
C ASN A 117 -16.97 -6.85 1.53
N GLU A 118 -16.61 -5.62 1.89
CA GLU A 118 -16.07 -4.63 0.96
C GLU A 118 -14.81 -5.15 0.24
N GLN A 119 -13.87 -5.73 1.00
CA GLN A 119 -12.66 -6.34 0.45
C GLN A 119 -12.98 -7.46 -0.55
N LYS A 120 -13.92 -8.35 -0.21
CA LYS A 120 -14.34 -9.45 -1.09
C LYS A 120 -14.95 -8.94 -2.39
N LEU A 121 -15.79 -7.90 -2.32
CA LEU A 121 -16.40 -7.29 -3.51
C LEU A 121 -15.36 -6.64 -4.41
N LEU A 122 -14.41 -5.88 -3.84
CA LEU A 122 -13.31 -5.27 -4.58
C LEU A 122 -12.42 -6.32 -5.24
N GLN A 123 -12.07 -7.38 -4.50
CA GLN A 123 -11.26 -8.47 -5.03
C GLN A 123 -11.96 -9.19 -6.18
N LYS A 124 -13.27 -9.45 -6.06
CA LYS A 124 -14.07 -10.04 -7.14
C LYS A 124 -14.09 -9.12 -8.37
N SER A 125 -14.41 -7.84 -8.18
CA SER A 125 -14.44 -6.86 -9.28
C SER A 125 -13.09 -6.76 -9.99
N PHE A 126 -11.98 -6.77 -9.26
CA PHE A 126 -10.64 -6.77 -9.84
C PHE A 126 -10.37 -8.04 -10.66
N GLN A 127 -10.74 -9.23 -10.15
CA GLN A 127 -10.56 -10.48 -10.90
C GLN A 127 -11.43 -10.52 -12.16
N ASP A 128 -12.66 -10.02 -12.07
CA ASP A 128 -13.57 -9.93 -13.22
C ASP A 128 -13.00 -8.98 -14.30
N GLN A 129 -12.52 -7.80 -13.91
CA GLN A 129 -11.86 -6.84 -14.82
C GLN A 129 -10.58 -7.43 -15.43
N LYS A 130 -9.75 -8.11 -14.62
CA LYS A 130 -8.53 -8.76 -15.09
C LYS A 130 -8.86 -9.85 -16.12
N THR A 131 -9.86 -10.68 -15.86
CA THR A 131 -10.30 -11.74 -16.77
C THR A 131 -10.82 -11.15 -18.08
N GLN A 132 -11.66 -10.10 -18.00
CA GLN A 132 -12.16 -9.39 -19.18
C GLN A 132 -11.03 -8.79 -20.03
N ALA A 133 -10.02 -8.20 -19.40
CA ALA A 133 -8.86 -7.65 -20.09
C ALA A 133 -8.03 -8.75 -20.78
N ILE A 134 -7.79 -9.87 -20.10
CA ILE A 134 -7.12 -11.05 -20.67
C ILE A 134 -7.89 -11.57 -21.89
N ASP A 135 -9.21 -11.68 -21.78
CA ASP A 135 -10.06 -12.17 -22.87
C ASP A 135 -10.09 -11.21 -24.06
N THR A 136 -10.12 -9.90 -23.82
CA THR A 136 -10.09 -8.88 -24.89
C THR A 136 -8.75 -8.92 -25.65
N VAL A 137 -7.64 -9.01 -24.92
CA VAL A 137 -6.31 -9.20 -25.51
C VAL A 137 -6.26 -10.49 -26.36
N TRP A 138 -6.85 -11.57 -25.84
CA TRP A 138 -6.91 -12.83 -26.56
C TRP A 138 -7.77 -12.74 -27.82
N GLN A 139 -8.90 -12.02 -27.78
CA GLN A 139 -9.77 -11.79 -28.93
C GLN A 139 -9.04 -11.04 -30.04
N ILE A 140 -8.34 -9.95 -29.70
CA ILE A 140 -7.49 -9.19 -30.64
C ILE A 140 -6.48 -10.14 -31.29
N LYS A 141 -5.76 -10.92 -30.46
CA LYS A 141 -4.83 -11.92 -30.97
C LYS A 141 -5.50 -12.90 -31.93
N THR A 142 -6.68 -13.45 -31.60
CA THR A 142 -7.37 -14.43 -32.46
C THR A 142 -7.80 -13.83 -33.79
N GLN A 143 -8.20 -12.55 -33.81
CA GLN A 143 -8.57 -11.84 -35.04
C GLN A 143 -7.40 -11.76 -36.03
N TYR A 144 -6.17 -11.54 -35.54
CA TYR A 144 -4.98 -11.37 -36.39
C TYR A 144 -4.13 -12.64 -36.58
N SER A 145 -4.37 -13.70 -35.79
CA SER A 145 -3.67 -15.00 -35.93
C SER A 145 -4.53 -16.11 -36.57
N GLY A 146 -5.85 -16.03 -36.49
CA GLY A 146 -6.75 -17.07 -37.02
C GLY A 146 -7.09 -16.91 -38.52
N GLY A 147 -7.00 -15.69 -39.06
CA GLY A 147 -7.31 -15.34 -40.45
C GLY A 147 -6.10 -15.46 -41.41
N ASP A 148 -5.69 -14.35 -42.03
CA ASP A 148 -4.61 -14.27 -43.04
C ASP A 148 -3.24 -14.84 -42.61
N ARG A 149 -3.05 -15.25 -41.34
CA ARG A 149 -1.80 -15.77 -40.74
C ARG A 149 -0.54 -14.92 -40.99
N VAL A 150 -0.68 -13.70 -41.52
CA VAL A 150 0.43 -12.80 -41.85
C VAL A 150 1.27 -12.50 -40.60
N PHE A 151 0.61 -12.29 -39.46
CA PHE A 151 1.25 -11.93 -38.18
C PHE A 151 1.47 -13.11 -37.22
N GLU A 152 1.29 -14.35 -37.67
CA GLU A 152 1.45 -15.52 -36.80
C GLU A 152 2.88 -15.63 -36.25
N TYR A 153 3.89 -15.29 -37.06
CA TYR A 153 5.30 -15.29 -36.66
C TYR A 153 5.63 -14.29 -35.54
N CYS A 154 4.89 -13.16 -35.44
CA CYS A 154 5.09 -12.17 -34.38
C CYS A 154 4.66 -12.68 -33.00
N LEU A 155 3.87 -13.75 -32.95
CA LEU A 155 3.24 -14.26 -31.73
C LEU A 155 3.82 -15.61 -31.29
N GLU A 156 4.91 -16.04 -31.94
CA GLU A 156 5.56 -17.32 -31.68
C GLU A 156 6.01 -17.43 -30.20
N GLY A 157 5.75 -18.59 -29.58
CA GLY A 157 6.02 -18.81 -28.14
C GLY A 157 5.04 -18.14 -27.15
N MET A 158 4.09 -17.33 -27.62
CA MET A 158 3.04 -16.67 -26.82
C MET A 158 1.63 -17.20 -27.10
N MET A 159 1.51 -18.21 -27.97
CA MET A 159 0.23 -18.78 -28.45
C MET A 159 -0.47 -19.76 -27.51
N SER A 160 0.18 -20.20 -26.43
CA SER A 160 -0.30 -21.35 -25.63
C SER A 160 -1.11 -20.98 -24.38
N LYS A 161 -0.93 -19.78 -23.82
CA LYS A 161 -1.58 -19.35 -22.56
C LYS A 161 -2.00 -17.88 -22.63
N LYS A 162 -3.26 -17.58 -22.31
CA LYS A 162 -3.82 -16.21 -22.36
C LYS A 162 -3.10 -15.27 -21.39
N GLU A 163 -2.80 -15.77 -20.20
CA GLU A 163 -2.17 -15.01 -19.12
C GLU A 163 -0.75 -14.60 -19.48
N LYS A 164 0.00 -15.50 -20.15
CA LYS A 164 1.38 -15.23 -20.57
C LYS A 164 1.44 -14.10 -21.59
N LEU A 165 0.50 -14.07 -22.54
CA LEU A 165 0.37 -12.99 -23.51
C LEU A 165 0.04 -11.67 -22.83
N PHE A 166 -0.93 -11.68 -21.90
CA PHE A 166 -1.32 -10.49 -21.15
C PHE A 166 -0.17 -9.92 -20.31
N GLU A 167 0.57 -10.77 -19.57
CA GLU A 167 1.74 -10.35 -18.80
C GLU A 167 2.86 -9.79 -19.67
N HIS A 168 3.03 -10.31 -20.89
CA HIS A 168 3.99 -9.77 -21.83
C HIS A 168 3.58 -8.37 -22.28
N ILE A 169 2.31 -8.17 -22.65
CA ILE A 169 1.78 -6.87 -23.08
C ILE A 169 1.88 -5.82 -21.97
N LEU A 170 1.65 -6.20 -20.71
CA LEU A 170 1.83 -5.28 -19.57
C LEU A 170 3.26 -4.76 -19.41
N LYS A 171 4.27 -5.49 -19.91
CA LYS A 171 5.66 -5.05 -19.92
C LYS A 171 5.99 -4.12 -21.09
N VAL A 172 5.14 -4.08 -22.11
CA VAL A 172 5.33 -3.21 -23.27
C VAL A 172 4.81 -1.82 -22.93
N ASN A 173 5.68 -0.83 -23.04
CA ASN A 173 5.29 0.56 -22.82
C ASN A 173 4.31 0.99 -23.92
N LYS A 174 3.13 1.44 -23.53
CA LYS A 174 2.17 2.02 -24.46
C LYS A 174 2.77 3.31 -25.06
N PRO A 175 2.85 3.44 -26.39
CA PRO A 175 3.31 4.68 -27.01
C PRO A 175 2.35 5.83 -26.70
N GLN A 176 2.89 7.04 -26.51
CA GLN A 176 2.11 8.24 -26.20
C GLN A 176 1.23 8.67 -27.37
N ASN A 177 1.72 8.47 -28.60
CA ASN A 177 1.01 8.81 -29.82
C ASN A 177 0.57 7.52 -30.54
N GLU A 178 -0.55 7.61 -31.24
CA GLU A 178 -1.03 6.54 -32.10
C GLU A 178 -0.01 6.27 -33.23
N PRO A 179 0.30 5.01 -33.54
CA PRO A 179 1.16 4.67 -34.66
C PRO A 179 0.60 5.24 -35.97
N GLN A 180 1.43 5.92 -36.75
CA GLN A 180 1.01 6.51 -38.03
C GLN A 180 0.81 5.48 -39.15
N ARG A 181 1.46 4.31 -39.05
CA ARG A 181 1.33 3.24 -40.05
C ARG A 181 0.05 2.45 -39.81
N ASN A 182 -0.72 2.25 -40.87
CA ASN A 182 -1.93 1.44 -40.80
C ASN A 182 -1.60 -0.06 -40.86
N LEU A 183 -2.53 -0.89 -40.40
CA LEU A 183 -2.31 -2.34 -40.28
C LEU A 183 -2.23 -3.04 -41.66
N GLU A 184 -2.87 -2.49 -42.69
CA GLU A 184 -2.87 -3.01 -44.06
C GLU A 184 -1.54 -2.77 -44.80
N GLU A 185 -0.90 -1.63 -44.56
CA GLU A 185 0.46 -1.32 -45.03
C GLU A 185 1.46 -2.31 -44.46
N ILE A 186 1.37 -2.59 -43.15
CA ILE A 186 2.24 -3.55 -42.49
C ILE A 186 2.00 -4.96 -43.06
N LYS A 187 0.75 -5.36 -43.32
CA LYS A 187 0.46 -6.66 -43.96
C LYS A 187 1.15 -6.79 -45.32
N LYS A 188 1.00 -5.80 -46.20
CA LYS A 188 1.64 -5.79 -47.53
C LYS A 188 3.16 -5.86 -47.46
N GLU A 189 3.76 -5.16 -46.50
CA GLU A 189 5.19 -5.19 -46.26
C GLU A 189 5.66 -6.57 -45.79
N VAL A 190 4.93 -7.21 -44.87
CA VAL A 190 5.24 -8.59 -44.43
C VAL A 190 5.07 -9.61 -45.56
N GLU A 191 4.04 -9.46 -46.39
CA GLU A 191 3.81 -10.33 -47.55
C GLU A 191 4.91 -10.21 -48.59
N SER A 192 5.41 -9.00 -48.88
CA SER A 192 6.52 -8.80 -49.82
C SER A 192 7.84 -9.43 -49.34
N PHE A 193 8.04 -9.56 -48.02
CA PHE A 193 9.16 -10.32 -47.45
C PHE A 193 8.98 -11.85 -47.58
N LYS A 194 7.74 -12.35 -47.63
CA LYS A 194 7.44 -13.80 -47.80
C LYS A 194 7.46 -14.24 -49.25
N ASP A 195 7.21 -13.32 -50.19
CA ASP A 195 7.40 -13.57 -51.61
C ASP A 195 8.90 -13.78 -51.87
N ASN A 196 9.32 -15.05 -51.88
CA ASN A 196 10.66 -15.56 -52.18
C ASN A 196 11.14 -15.25 -53.62
N THR A 197 10.94 -14.04 -54.10
CA THR A 197 11.48 -13.51 -55.37
C THR A 197 12.83 -12.82 -55.16
N SER A 198 13.46 -13.06 -54.01
CA SER A 198 14.84 -12.66 -53.77
C SER A 198 15.75 -13.55 -54.62
N VAL A 199 16.21 -13.03 -55.76
CA VAL A 199 17.25 -13.66 -56.56
C VAL A 199 18.56 -13.54 -55.77
N GLU A 200 19.16 -14.67 -55.40
CA GLU A 200 20.53 -14.68 -54.87
C GLU A 200 21.44 -13.95 -55.85
N ILE A 201 22.02 -12.84 -55.40
CA ILE A 201 23.08 -12.18 -56.16
C ILE A 201 24.28 -13.13 -56.10
N PRO A 202 24.79 -13.62 -57.25
CA PRO A 202 25.88 -14.58 -57.25
C PRO A 202 27.08 -13.99 -56.50
N ASN A 203 27.73 -14.84 -55.70
CA ASN A 203 28.92 -14.48 -54.94
C ASN A 203 29.94 -13.80 -55.87
N ILE A 204 30.58 -12.73 -55.37
CA ILE A 204 31.69 -12.08 -56.06
C ILE A 204 32.71 -13.18 -56.41
N PRO A 205 33.07 -13.37 -57.70
CA PRO A 205 33.96 -14.46 -58.09
C PRO A 205 35.29 -14.30 -57.35
N LEU A 206 35.76 -15.41 -56.77
CA LEU A 206 37.07 -15.45 -56.14
C LEU A 206 38.12 -15.10 -57.20
N LEU A 207 38.86 -14.01 -56.97
CA LEU A 207 40.00 -13.63 -57.80
C LEU A 207 41.05 -14.76 -57.75
N GLN A 208 41.05 -15.62 -58.76
CA GLN A 208 42.10 -16.62 -58.94
C GLN A 208 43.29 -15.95 -59.62
N PHE A 209 44.33 -15.70 -58.83
CA PHE A 209 45.62 -15.24 -59.33
C PHE A 209 46.55 -16.45 -59.46
N ASP A 210 46.75 -16.90 -60.70
CA ASP A 210 47.66 -18.02 -60.99
C ASP A 210 49.12 -17.55 -60.93
N LYS A 211 49.65 -17.50 -59.70
CA LYS A 211 51.03 -17.11 -59.39
C LYS A 211 52.06 -17.98 -60.10
N LYS A 212 51.70 -19.23 -60.39
CA LYS A 212 52.65 -20.25 -60.83
C LYS A 212 53.26 -19.93 -62.19
N ASN A 213 52.45 -19.42 -63.12
CA ASN A 213 52.92 -19.05 -64.46
C ASN A 213 53.91 -17.87 -64.42
N ILE A 214 53.67 -16.91 -63.52
CA ILE A 214 54.54 -15.74 -63.35
C ILE A 214 55.85 -16.16 -62.69
N GLU A 215 55.81 -16.92 -61.60
CA GLU A 215 57.00 -17.36 -60.87
C GLU A 215 57.88 -18.32 -61.68
N SER A 216 57.29 -19.09 -62.62
CA SER A 216 58.04 -19.98 -63.50
C SER A 216 58.54 -19.34 -64.79
N ASP A 217 58.24 -18.06 -65.04
CA ASP A 217 58.67 -17.39 -66.26
C ASP A 217 60.21 -17.25 -66.25
N ILE A 218 60.82 -17.74 -67.33
CA ILE A 218 62.28 -17.75 -67.53
C ILE A 218 62.85 -16.34 -67.42
N ILE A 219 62.06 -15.30 -67.74
CA ILE A 219 62.48 -13.91 -67.65
C ILE A 219 62.90 -13.50 -66.23
N PHE A 220 62.31 -14.10 -65.19
CA PHE A 220 62.68 -13.83 -63.80
C PHE A 220 63.92 -14.60 -63.33
N ASN A 221 64.36 -15.61 -64.07
CA ASN A 221 65.62 -16.32 -63.82
C ASN A 221 66.81 -15.67 -64.55
N THR A 222 66.56 -14.79 -65.52
CA THR A 222 67.63 -14.02 -66.17
C THR A 222 68.18 -12.96 -65.24
N ALA A 223 69.42 -13.15 -64.80
CA ALA A 223 70.15 -12.13 -64.05
C ALA A 223 70.35 -10.89 -64.93
N ILE A 224 69.80 -9.75 -64.49
CA ILE A 224 70.05 -8.45 -65.13
C ILE A 224 71.46 -8.02 -64.73
N MET A 225 72.43 -8.26 -65.61
CA MET A 225 73.80 -7.81 -65.39
C MET A 225 73.94 -6.35 -65.81
N GLY A 226 74.59 -5.53 -64.98
CA GLY A 226 74.94 -4.17 -65.33
C GLY A 226 76.05 -4.15 -66.39
N ASN A 227 76.18 -3.06 -67.14
CA ASN A 227 77.24 -2.91 -68.15
C ASN A 227 78.67 -3.08 -67.57
N SER A 228 78.80 -2.94 -66.25
CA SER A 228 80.03 -3.13 -65.46
C SER A 228 80.42 -4.60 -65.26
N ASP A 229 79.50 -5.56 -65.42
CA ASP A 229 79.73 -6.97 -65.07
C ASP A 229 80.04 -7.85 -66.30
N SER A 230 80.26 -7.23 -67.46
CA SER A 230 80.72 -7.90 -68.68
C SER A 230 82.22 -8.20 -68.61
N GLU A 231 82.66 -9.33 -69.17
CA GLU A 231 84.09 -9.68 -69.27
C GLU A 231 84.93 -8.59 -69.96
N VAL A 232 84.30 -7.76 -70.80
CA VAL A 232 84.95 -6.67 -71.54
C VAL A 232 84.88 -5.33 -70.80
N ALA A 233 84.07 -5.22 -69.73
CA ALA A 233 83.85 -3.97 -68.99
C ALA A 233 85.16 -3.38 -68.44
N GLY A 234 86.03 -4.21 -67.87
CA GLY A 234 87.33 -3.77 -67.35
C GLY A 234 88.28 -3.22 -68.42
N LEU A 235 88.14 -3.65 -69.68
CA LEU A 235 88.90 -3.10 -70.79
C LEU A 235 88.33 -1.74 -71.23
N ILE A 236 87.01 -1.63 -71.29
CA ILE A 236 86.30 -0.40 -71.69
C ILE A 236 86.55 0.72 -70.69
N GLU A 237 86.51 0.43 -69.40
CA GLU A 237 86.80 1.41 -68.35
C GLU A 237 88.26 1.89 -68.40
N ARG A 238 89.21 0.97 -68.64
CA ARG A 238 90.64 1.34 -68.82
C ARG A 238 90.89 2.21 -70.05
N LEU A 239 90.14 1.99 -71.13
CA LEU A 239 90.30 2.74 -72.37
C LEU A 239 89.49 4.04 -72.39
N GLY A 240 88.60 4.26 -71.41
CA GLY A 240 87.84 5.50 -71.26
C GLY A 240 86.87 5.77 -72.42
N ASN A 241 86.46 4.72 -73.13
CA ASN A 241 85.66 4.80 -74.36
C ASN A 241 84.24 4.21 -74.18
N ALA A 242 83.74 4.18 -72.94
CA ALA A 242 82.41 3.68 -72.59
C ALA A 242 81.29 4.36 -73.40
N ASP A 243 81.42 5.65 -73.71
CA ASP A 243 80.40 6.41 -74.46
C ASP A 243 80.23 5.96 -75.92
N TRP A 244 81.18 5.21 -76.48
CA TRP A 244 81.22 4.81 -77.88
C TRP A 244 80.77 3.37 -78.12
N ILE A 245 80.54 2.60 -77.05
CA ILE A 245 80.17 1.19 -77.08
C ILE A 245 78.74 1.07 -76.53
N LYS A 246 77.84 0.49 -77.32
CA LYS A 246 76.44 0.23 -76.95
C LYS A 246 76.18 -1.27 -76.84
#